data_AF-J3EZH5-F1
#
_entry.id   AF-J3EZH5-F1
#
_cell.length_a   1.000
_cell.length_b   1.000
_cell.length_c   1.000
_cell.angle_alpha   90.00
_cell.angle_beta   90.00
_cell.angle_gamma   90.00
#
_symmetry.space_group_name_H-M   'P 1'
#
loop_
_entity.id
_entity.type
_entity.pdbx_description
1 polymer ?
#
loop_
_entity_poly.entity_id
_entity_poly.type
_entity_poly.pdbx_seq_one_letter_code
_entity_poly.pdbx_strand_id
1 'polypeptide(L)'
;MNIQKTSLASYFTAQTDDPYAEKFSADRFFISGTDTPTISSRMSVEDQLYTYRRIVIYLNSYEKIENKTYDLSASNPEVRVHYVISNDTTTLSPYVAERGLLKISFDPDKNVAEGTLDCTAKAPTGHQVVVSKGTFGIQDTGSNHEYLNAGTHNATGSASAHVEIPDYGKNFEYRSTNASLNLEQNHPELGKSWVVHTEDVGSRPDPHHHVLTVRASTSVVLNKTYNLAADTDKVQALFVMLDGRIDPFRPKSGQITLTSLPDPETAEGKIEATLSFTGISDGGITAEISNGILSVEK
;
A
#
# COMPACT_ATOMS: atom_id res chain seq x y z
N MET A 1 1.29 29.07 20.48
CA MET A 1 2.72 28.72 20.33
C MET A 1 2.88 28.22 18.90
N ASN A 2 3.48 29.03 18.01
CA ASN A 2 3.65 28.66 16.60
C ASN A 2 4.80 27.66 16.50
N ILE A 3 4.49 26.39 16.24
CA ILE A 3 5.50 25.38 15.91
C ILE A 3 5.87 25.62 14.44
N GLN A 4 7.04 26.22 14.21
CA GLN A 4 7.66 26.24 12.88
C GLN A 4 7.90 24.79 12.46
N LYS A 5 7.14 24.31 11.46
CA LYS A 5 7.45 23.05 10.75
C LYS A 5 8.71 23.28 9.91
N THR A 6 9.88 22.98 10.46
CA THR A 6 11.07 22.76 9.64
C THR A 6 10.94 21.39 8.98
N SER A 7 10.34 21.32 7.78
CA SER A 7 10.46 20.12 6.96
C SER A 7 11.92 20.01 6.51
N LEU A 8 12.64 19.01 7.00
CA LEU A 8 13.90 18.62 6.37
C LEU A 8 13.57 18.20 4.93
N ALA A 9 14.19 18.84 3.95
CA ALA A 9 13.93 18.53 2.55
C ALA A 9 14.33 17.07 2.29
N SER A 10 13.36 16.22 1.98
CA SER A 10 13.60 14.86 1.52
C SER A 10 13.63 14.85 0.00
N TYR A 11 14.52 14.09 -0.61
CA TYR A 11 14.66 13.99 -2.06
C TYR A 11 15.27 12.65 -2.44
N PHE A 12 14.66 11.98 -3.40
CA PHE A 12 15.20 10.75 -3.97
C PHE A 12 15.27 10.92 -5.49
N THR A 13 16.22 10.27 -6.13
CA THR A 13 16.16 10.05 -7.57
C THR A 13 16.30 8.57 -7.82
N ALA A 14 15.26 7.97 -8.39
CA ALA A 14 15.32 6.62 -8.91
C ALA A 14 15.50 6.67 -10.43
N GLN A 15 16.44 5.89 -10.94
CA GLN A 15 16.57 5.53 -12.35
C GLN A 15 16.24 4.05 -12.50
N THR A 16 15.76 3.64 -13.66
CA THR A 16 15.17 2.31 -13.81
C THR A 16 15.18 1.93 -15.28
N ASP A 17 15.42 0.65 -15.54
CA ASP A 17 15.34 0.06 -16.88
C ASP A 17 13.93 -0.44 -17.22
N ASP A 18 13.03 -0.45 -16.23
CA ASP A 18 11.60 -0.70 -16.42
C ASP A 18 10.98 0.49 -17.19
N PRO A 19 10.47 0.29 -18.42
CA PRO A 19 9.89 1.34 -19.25
C PRO A 19 8.62 1.95 -18.62
N TYR A 20 8.04 1.30 -17.61
CA TYR A 20 6.88 1.79 -16.88
C TYR A 20 7.27 2.61 -15.64
N ALA A 21 8.56 2.81 -15.39
CA ALA A 21 9.06 3.48 -14.21
C ALA A 21 9.75 4.79 -14.62
N GLU A 22 9.06 5.92 -14.47
CA GLU A 22 9.67 7.23 -14.69
C GLU A 22 10.58 7.63 -13.51
N LYS A 23 11.47 8.61 -13.74
CA LYS A 23 12.31 9.18 -12.68
C LYS A 23 11.44 9.74 -11.56
N PHE A 24 11.70 9.31 -10.33
CA PHE A 24 10.90 9.66 -9.15
C PHE A 24 11.68 10.54 -8.17
N SER A 25 10.98 11.52 -7.58
CA SER A 25 11.44 12.32 -6.44
C SER A 25 10.32 12.47 -5.40
N ALA A 26 10.44 11.80 -4.27
CA ALA A 26 9.57 12.06 -3.12
C ALA A 26 10.14 13.15 -2.22
N ASP A 27 9.26 14.07 -1.81
CA ASP A 27 9.52 15.15 -0.87
C ASP A 27 9.13 14.80 0.58
N ARG A 28 8.48 13.65 0.82
CA ARG A 28 7.86 13.30 2.11
C ARG A 28 8.00 11.84 2.49
N PHE A 29 8.20 11.59 3.78
CA PHE A 29 8.30 10.26 4.37
C PHE A 29 7.54 10.16 5.72
N PHE A 30 7.23 8.93 6.13
CA PHE A 30 6.41 8.57 7.30
C PHE A 30 7.06 7.42 8.07
N ILE A 31 6.74 7.27 9.37
CA ILE A 31 7.20 6.15 10.23
C ILE A 31 5.96 5.36 10.67
N SER A 32 5.92 4.04 10.41
CA SER A 32 4.83 3.13 10.80
C SER A 32 5.35 1.80 11.39
N GLY A 33 4.46 0.92 11.89
CA GLY A 33 4.77 -0.41 12.42
C GLY A 33 5.08 -0.47 13.93
N THR A 34 4.59 -1.50 14.61
CA THR A 34 4.73 -1.73 16.07
C THR A 34 6.06 -2.41 16.42
N ASP A 35 6.34 -3.54 15.76
CA ASP A 35 7.50 -4.40 16.07
C ASP A 35 8.68 -4.18 15.12
N THR A 36 8.41 -3.56 13.98
CA THR A 36 9.39 -3.35 12.89
C THR A 36 9.17 -1.95 12.32
N PRO A 37 9.92 -0.93 12.78
CA PRO A 37 9.70 0.42 12.30
C PRO A 37 9.92 0.48 10.79
N THR A 38 8.94 1.04 10.12
CA THR A 38 8.89 1.16 8.67
C THR A 38 8.94 2.64 8.34
N ILE A 39 10.03 3.07 7.71
CA ILE A 39 10.15 4.41 7.15
C ILE A 39 9.75 4.34 5.69
N SER A 40 8.80 5.15 5.24
CA SER A 40 8.33 5.07 3.86
C SER A 40 8.01 6.41 3.25
N SER A 41 8.25 6.57 1.95
CA SER A 41 7.77 7.70 1.14
C SER A 41 6.84 7.21 0.06
N ARG A 42 5.76 7.94 -0.22
CA ARG A 42 4.83 7.68 -1.33
C ARG A 42 4.75 8.93 -2.21
N MET A 43 4.83 8.75 -3.52
CA MET A 43 4.45 9.77 -4.50
C MET A 43 3.44 9.15 -5.46
N SER A 44 2.29 9.78 -5.62
CA SER A 44 1.36 9.46 -6.70
C SER A 44 1.89 10.08 -8.00
N VAL A 45 1.76 9.36 -9.11
CA VAL A 45 2.02 9.94 -10.44
C VAL A 45 0.82 10.84 -10.78
N GLU A 46 1.09 12.06 -11.26
CA GLU A 46 0.04 13.02 -11.63
C GLU A 46 -0.95 12.39 -12.63
N ASP A 47 -2.24 12.73 -12.47
CA ASP A 47 -3.35 12.32 -13.35
C ASP A 47 -3.68 10.82 -13.44
N GLN A 48 -3.05 9.96 -12.64
CA GLN A 48 -3.42 8.54 -12.53
C GLN A 48 -3.64 8.13 -11.08
N LEU A 49 -4.91 7.94 -10.72
CA LEU A 49 -5.30 7.39 -9.43
C LEU A 49 -4.61 6.03 -9.23
N TYR A 50 -3.97 5.87 -8.07
CA TYR A 50 -3.34 4.62 -7.62
C TYR A 50 -2.12 4.13 -8.42
N THR A 51 -1.65 4.92 -9.39
CA THR A 51 -0.28 4.81 -9.89
C THR A 51 0.63 5.52 -8.90
N TYR A 52 1.41 4.77 -8.13
CA TYR A 52 2.34 5.37 -7.17
C TYR A 52 3.69 4.69 -7.19
N ARG A 53 4.67 5.44 -6.70
CA ARG A 53 6.01 4.96 -6.44
C ARG A 53 6.27 5.12 -4.95
N ARG A 54 6.80 4.08 -4.32
CA ARG A 54 7.08 4.06 -2.88
C ARG A 54 8.51 3.62 -2.64
N ILE A 55 9.19 4.26 -1.71
CA ILE A 55 10.37 3.69 -1.06
C ILE A 55 9.93 3.29 0.33
N VAL A 56 10.29 2.07 0.74
CA VAL A 56 9.99 1.55 2.05
C VAL A 56 11.26 0.97 2.64
N ILE A 57 11.60 1.42 3.84
CA ILE A 57 12.77 1.00 4.63
C ILE A 57 12.22 0.34 5.88
N TYR A 58 12.49 -0.95 6.04
CA TYR A 58 12.14 -1.72 7.22
C TYR A 58 13.36 -1.84 8.11
N LEU A 59 13.23 -1.42 9.36
CA LEU A 59 14.22 -1.61 10.41
C LEU A 59 13.75 -2.78 11.28
N ASN A 60 14.60 -3.75 11.56
CA ASN A 60 14.22 -4.90 12.39
C ASN A 60 14.37 -4.66 13.91
N SER A 61 14.60 -3.41 14.32
CA SER A 61 14.65 -3.00 15.72
C SER A 61 14.00 -1.63 15.89
N TYR A 62 13.23 -1.48 16.98
CA TYR A 62 12.63 -0.20 17.41
C TYR A 62 13.54 0.60 18.34
N GLU A 63 14.83 0.27 18.41
CA GLU A 63 15.78 1.00 19.24
C GLU A 63 16.24 2.31 18.58
N LYS A 64 16.75 3.22 19.41
CA LYS A 64 17.40 4.43 18.92
C LYS A 64 18.65 4.05 18.12
N ILE A 65 18.75 4.55 16.90
CA ILE A 65 19.89 4.38 15.99
C ILE A 65 20.56 5.73 15.80
N GLU A 66 21.86 5.80 16.02
CA GLU A 66 22.64 7.01 15.79
C GLU A 66 23.63 6.80 14.63
N ASN A 67 23.39 7.46 13.50
CA ASN A 67 24.31 7.57 12.38
C ASN A 67 24.90 6.22 11.90
N LYS A 68 24.09 5.17 11.92
CA LYS A 68 24.50 3.81 11.55
C LYS A 68 24.45 3.64 10.04
N THR A 69 25.41 2.90 9.50
CA THR A 69 25.41 2.50 8.09
C THR A 69 25.14 1.01 7.99
N TYR A 70 24.21 0.65 7.12
CA TYR A 70 23.86 -0.71 6.79
C TYR A 70 24.21 -1.02 5.34
N ASP A 71 24.89 -2.14 5.13
CA ASP A 71 25.02 -2.72 3.80
C ASP A 71 23.68 -3.35 3.41
N LEU A 72 23.10 -2.86 2.31
CA LEU A 72 21.88 -3.44 1.79
C LEU A 72 22.24 -4.72 1.04
N SER A 73 21.64 -5.82 1.44
CA SER A 73 21.65 -7.07 0.70
C SER A 73 20.33 -7.78 0.94
N ALA A 74 19.90 -8.63 0.01
CA ALA A 74 18.66 -9.41 0.18
C ALA A 74 18.67 -10.28 1.45
N SER A 75 19.86 -10.60 1.97
CA SER A 75 20.09 -11.38 3.18
C SER A 75 20.30 -10.57 4.45
N ASN A 76 20.30 -9.23 4.40
CA ASN A 76 20.53 -8.43 5.61
C ASN A 76 19.31 -8.57 6.56
N PRO A 77 19.50 -9.10 7.79
CA PRO A 77 18.41 -9.32 8.74
C PRO A 77 18.16 -8.11 9.64
N GLU A 78 18.88 -7.00 9.49
CA GLU A 78 18.69 -5.78 10.30
C GLU A 78 17.92 -4.70 9.56
N VAL A 79 18.06 -4.66 8.23
CA VAL A 79 17.36 -3.69 7.38
C VAL A 79 16.95 -4.30 6.06
N ARG A 80 15.77 -3.92 5.57
CA ARG A 80 15.32 -4.20 4.21
C ARG A 80 14.83 -2.92 3.55
N VAL A 81 15.11 -2.77 2.26
CA VAL A 81 14.64 -1.62 1.49
C VAL A 81 13.92 -2.12 0.24
N HIS A 82 12.69 -1.69 0.07
CA HIS A 82 11.89 -1.97 -1.11
C HIS A 82 11.60 -0.68 -1.88
N TYR A 83 11.73 -0.74 -3.19
CA TYR A 83 11.13 0.23 -4.09
C TYR A 83 9.86 -0.40 -4.66
N VAL A 84 8.71 0.24 -4.52
CA VAL A 84 7.43 -0.33 -4.95
C VAL A 84 6.85 0.51 -6.06
N ILE A 85 6.48 -0.18 -7.12
CA ILE A 85 5.78 0.36 -8.28
C ILE A 85 4.35 -0.16 -8.21
N SER A 86 3.41 0.76 -8.09
CA SER A 86 2.00 0.49 -8.38
C SER A 86 1.67 1.15 -9.71
N ASN A 87 1.25 0.38 -10.70
CA ASN A 87 0.77 0.91 -11.99
C ASN A 87 -0.77 0.92 -12.07
N ASP A 88 -1.43 0.20 -11.15
CA ASP A 88 -2.86 0.24 -10.93
C ASP A 88 -3.18 -0.14 -9.47
N THR A 89 -4.46 -0.20 -9.08
CA THR A 89 -4.88 -0.57 -7.71
C THR A 89 -4.63 -2.03 -7.28
N THR A 90 -4.12 -2.88 -8.16
CA THR A 90 -3.93 -4.33 -7.95
C THR A 90 -2.53 -4.86 -8.27
N THR A 91 -1.76 -4.13 -9.06
CA THR A 91 -0.38 -4.47 -9.39
C THR A 91 0.59 -3.71 -8.50
N LEU A 92 0.89 -4.28 -7.34
CA LEU A 92 2.06 -3.88 -6.55
C LEU A 92 3.24 -4.74 -6.95
N SER A 93 4.24 -4.09 -7.55
CA SER A 93 5.51 -4.71 -7.96
C SER A 93 6.63 -4.24 -7.03
N PRO A 94 6.98 -5.02 -6.00
CA PRO A 94 8.10 -4.70 -5.14
C PRO A 94 9.43 -5.08 -5.81
N TYR A 95 10.34 -4.11 -5.81
CA TYR A 95 11.75 -4.26 -6.14
C TYR A 95 12.51 -4.32 -4.82
N VAL A 96 13.20 -5.42 -4.53
CA VAL A 96 13.93 -5.60 -3.27
C VAL A 96 15.38 -5.17 -3.46
N ALA A 97 15.92 -4.37 -2.55
CA ALA A 97 17.32 -3.95 -2.58
C ALA A 97 18.26 -5.16 -2.48
N GLU A 98 19.07 -5.38 -3.52
CA GLU A 98 20.06 -6.47 -3.57
C GLU A 98 21.45 -6.01 -3.14
N ARG A 99 21.75 -4.72 -3.32
CA ARG A 99 23.02 -4.08 -2.95
C ARG A 99 22.85 -2.60 -2.69
N GLY A 100 23.73 -2.03 -1.87
CA GLY A 100 23.75 -0.59 -1.61
C GLY A 100 24.11 -0.26 -0.16
N LEU A 101 23.89 0.99 0.21
CA LEU A 101 24.13 1.53 1.54
C LEU A 101 22.90 2.33 2.00
N LEU A 102 22.46 2.05 3.22
CA LEU A 102 21.58 2.93 3.98
C LEU A 102 22.38 3.53 5.13
N LYS A 103 22.47 4.85 5.20
CA LYS A 103 22.96 5.56 6.38
C LYS A 103 21.77 6.20 7.08
N ILE A 104 21.57 5.93 8.37
CA ILE A 104 20.37 6.34 9.08
C ILE A 104 20.64 6.71 10.55
N SER A 105 19.94 7.75 11.00
CA SER A 105 19.65 8.03 12.41
C SER A 105 18.14 7.88 12.62
N PHE A 106 17.74 7.19 13.68
CA PHE A 106 16.34 6.95 14.04
C PHE A 106 16.16 7.15 15.54
N ASP A 107 15.25 8.02 15.93
CA ASP A 107 14.87 8.27 17.32
C ASP A 107 13.37 7.94 17.48
N PRO A 108 13.03 6.74 17.98
CA PRO A 108 11.64 6.28 18.13
C PRO A 108 10.85 7.11 19.16
N ASP A 109 11.53 7.67 20.16
CA ASP A 109 10.93 8.48 21.22
C ASP A 109 10.56 9.87 20.70
N LYS A 110 11.36 10.40 19.77
CA LYS A 110 11.12 11.70 19.13
C LYS A 110 10.38 11.60 17.78
N ASN A 111 10.17 10.40 17.26
CA ASN A 111 9.63 10.14 15.93
C ASN A 111 10.43 10.82 14.82
N VAL A 112 11.74 10.79 14.95
CA VAL A 112 12.64 11.40 13.98
C VAL A 112 13.40 10.32 13.24
N ALA A 113 13.47 10.44 11.92
CA ALA A 113 14.35 9.61 11.11
C ALA A 113 15.01 10.47 10.04
N GLU A 114 16.31 10.34 9.87
CA GLU A 114 17.06 11.03 8.81
C GLU A 114 18.15 10.12 8.26
N GLY A 115 18.49 10.29 6.99
CA GLY A 115 19.47 9.42 6.38
C GLY A 115 19.69 9.62 4.89
N THR A 116 20.54 8.76 4.35
CA THR A 116 20.83 8.67 2.92
C THR A 116 20.68 7.24 2.42
N LEU A 117 20.21 7.09 1.18
CA LEU A 117 20.02 5.81 0.52
C LEU A 117 20.69 5.81 -0.86
N ASP A 118 21.55 4.82 -1.07
CA ASP A 118 22.11 4.47 -2.37
C ASP A 118 21.89 2.97 -2.57
N CYS A 119 21.05 2.55 -3.51
CA CYS A 119 20.77 1.13 -3.70
C CYS A 119 20.46 0.72 -5.14
N THR A 120 20.67 -0.56 -5.43
CA THR A 120 20.09 -1.25 -6.58
C THR A 120 19.06 -2.23 -6.06
N ALA A 121 17.82 -2.09 -6.50
CA ALA A 121 16.70 -2.96 -6.18
C ALA A 121 16.22 -3.69 -7.44
N LYS A 122 15.75 -4.92 -7.28
CA LYS A 122 15.37 -5.79 -8.40
C LYS A 122 14.00 -6.41 -8.19
N ALA A 123 13.20 -6.44 -9.25
CA ALA A 123 11.91 -7.14 -9.27
C ALA A 123 12.10 -8.64 -9.58
N PRO A 124 11.14 -9.50 -9.21
CA PRO A 124 11.15 -10.92 -9.59
C PRO A 124 11.28 -11.16 -11.10
N THR A 125 10.79 -10.23 -11.92
CA THR A 125 10.85 -10.26 -13.39
C THR A 125 12.25 -9.97 -13.94
N GLY A 126 13.19 -9.50 -13.11
CA GLY A 126 14.57 -9.22 -13.50
C GLY A 126 14.90 -7.74 -13.70
N HIS A 127 13.89 -6.89 -13.82
CA HIS A 127 14.04 -5.43 -13.95
C HIS A 127 14.70 -4.81 -12.72
N GLN A 128 15.40 -3.70 -12.93
CA GLN A 128 16.20 -3.04 -11.90
C GLN A 128 15.82 -1.57 -11.73
N VAL A 129 15.79 -1.15 -10.47
CA VAL A 129 15.70 0.24 -10.04
C VAL A 129 16.98 0.60 -9.30
N VAL A 130 17.62 1.69 -9.69
CA VAL A 130 18.78 2.28 -9.03
C VAL A 130 18.37 3.58 -8.36
N VAL A 131 18.45 3.61 -7.04
CA VAL A 131 18.32 4.83 -6.25
C VAL A 131 19.72 5.38 -6.01
N SER A 132 19.97 6.63 -6.39
CA SER A 132 21.27 7.29 -6.18
C SER A 132 21.12 8.58 -5.39
N LYS A 133 21.91 8.72 -4.33
CA LYS A 133 22.01 9.88 -3.45
C LYS A 133 20.66 10.32 -2.87
N GLY A 134 19.80 9.36 -2.53
CA GLY A 134 18.55 9.66 -1.84
C GLY A 134 18.85 10.21 -0.45
N THR A 135 18.14 11.25 -0.03
CA THR A 135 18.23 11.83 1.30
C THR A 135 16.83 11.96 1.89
N PHE A 136 16.64 11.56 3.13
CA PHE A 136 15.37 11.73 3.84
C PHE A 136 15.59 12.38 5.19
N GLY A 137 14.61 13.15 5.64
CA GLY A 137 14.54 13.73 6.96
C GLY A 137 13.08 13.88 7.38
N ILE A 138 12.72 13.29 8.51
CA ILE A 138 11.34 13.15 8.97
C ILE A 138 11.30 13.52 10.44
N GLN A 139 10.29 14.30 10.78
CA GLN A 139 9.82 14.42 12.14
C GLN A 139 8.31 14.20 12.11
N ASP A 140 7.88 13.02 12.56
CA ASP A 140 6.46 12.69 12.59
C ASP A 140 5.83 13.17 13.91
N THR A 141 5.06 14.25 13.82
CA THR A 141 4.34 14.85 14.95
C THR A 141 3.00 14.15 15.25
N GLY A 142 2.77 12.93 14.72
CA GLY A 142 1.54 12.15 14.93
C GLY A 142 0.34 12.60 14.09
N SER A 143 0.42 13.79 13.48
CA SER A 143 -0.59 14.39 12.61
C SER A 143 -0.35 14.12 11.11
N ASN A 144 0.79 13.52 10.75
CA ASN A 144 1.14 13.32 9.34
C ASN A 144 0.51 12.07 8.71
N HIS A 145 -0.13 11.18 9.49
CA HIS A 145 -0.88 10.04 8.95
C HIS A 145 -2.09 10.49 8.10
N GLU A 146 -2.69 11.65 8.41
CA GLU A 146 -3.78 12.23 7.61
C GLU A 146 -3.36 12.58 6.17
N TYR A 147 -2.05 12.73 5.90
CA TYR A 147 -1.53 13.20 4.61
C TYR A 147 -1.01 12.12 3.68
N LEU A 148 -1.00 10.83 4.08
CA LEU A 148 -0.91 9.73 3.11
C LEU A 148 -2.08 9.79 2.10
N ASN A 149 -3.14 10.55 2.45
CA ASN A 149 -4.49 10.41 1.94
C ASN A 149 -5.10 11.71 1.40
N ALA A 150 -4.33 12.80 1.32
CA ALA A 150 -4.84 14.14 0.97
C ALA A 150 -5.37 14.29 -0.47
N GLY A 151 -5.50 13.20 -1.23
CA GLY A 151 -6.11 13.20 -2.57
C GLY A 151 -6.97 11.97 -2.91
N THR A 152 -7.18 11.03 -1.99
CA THR A 152 -7.82 9.73 -2.32
C THR A 152 -9.22 9.56 -1.74
N HIS A 153 -9.54 10.14 -0.57
CA HIS A 153 -10.86 9.94 0.04
C HIS A 153 -11.92 10.88 -0.53
N ASN A 154 -12.48 10.48 -1.67
CA ASN A 154 -13.56 11.20 -2.35
C ASN A 154 -14.94 10.57 -2.10
N ALA A 155 -15.04 9.60 -1.19
CA ALA A 155 -16.26 8.87 -0.89
C ALA A 155 -16.41 8.70 0.63
N THR A 156 -17.65 8.47 1.08
CA THR A 156 -17.99 8.12 2.46
C THR A 156 -18.37 6.65 2.55
N GLY A 157 -18.35 6.09 3.76
CA GLY A 157 -18.76 4.71 4.00
C GLY A 157 -17.73 3.91 4.77
N SER A 158 -17.82 2.60 4.67
CA SER A 158 -16.96 1.70 5.43
C SER A 158 -16.72 0.36 4.74
N ALA A 159 -15.65 -0.29 5.18
CA ALA A 159 -15.40 -1.69 4.94
C ALA A 159 -15.01 -2.38 6.23
N SER A 160 -15.41 -3.63 6.39
CA SER A 160 -14.99 -4.47 7.50
C SER A 160 -14.78 -5.90 7.07
N ALA A 161 -13.81 -6.59 7.66
CA ALA A 161 -13.61 -8.03 7.47
C ALA A 161 -12.86 -8.62 8.67
N HIS A 162 -12.99 -9.94 8.86
CA HIS A 162 -12.08 -10.69 9.70
C HIS A 162 -10.89 -11.18 8.87
N VAL A 163 -9.67 -10.97 9.35
CA VAL A 163 -8.43 -11.33 8.66
C VAL A 163 -7.60 -12.27 9.51
N GLU A 164 -7.31 -13.45 8.98
CA GLU A 164 -6.42 -14.43 9.59
C GLU A 164 -5.23 -14.72 8.67
N ILE A 165 -4.02 -14.67 9.21
CA ILE A 165 -2.76 -14.93 8.49
C ILE A 165 -1.94 -15.89 9.36
N PRO A 166 -2.15 -17.21 9.20
CA PRO A 166 -1.57 -18.22 10.08
C PRO A 166 -0.04 -18.18 10.12
N ASP A 167 0.62 -17.95 8.98
CA ASP A 167 2.09 -17.86 8.87
C ASP A 167 2.69 -16.76 9.76
N TYR A 168 1.92 -15.70 10.05
CA TYR A 168 2.34 -14.60 10.91
C TYR A 168 1.72 -14.66 12.31
N GLY A 169 0.86 -15.64 12.58
CA GLY A 169 0.06 -15.67 13.82
C GLY A 169 -0.83 -14.44 14.00
N LYS A 170 -1.20 -13.77 12.90
CA LYS A 170 -2.07 -12.58 12.95
C LYS A 170 -3.53 -12.98 12.79
N ASN A 171 -4.36 -12.46 13.67
CA ASN A 171 -5.81 -12.59 13.62
C ASN A 171 -6.41 -11.27 14.12
N PHE A 172 -7.13 -10.56 13.26
CA PHE A 172 -7.66 -9.23 13.60
C PHE A 172 -8.90 -8.86 12.78
N GLU A 173 -9.57 -7.80 13.22
CA GLU A 173 -10.69 -7.19 12.53
C GLU A 173 -10.19 -6.00 11.69
N TYR A 174 -10.25 -6.12 10.37
CA TYR A 174 -10.06 -4.99 9.47
C TYR A 174 -11.27 -4.06 9.55
N ARG A 175 -11.06 -2.77 9.80
CA ARG A 175 -12.14 -1.77 9.88
C ARG A 175 -11.72 -0.45 9.29
N SER A 176 -12.26 -0.12 8.13
CA SER A 176 -11.99 1.13 7.44
C SER A 176 -13.22 2.03 7.37
N THR A 177 -13.03 3.32 7.64
CA THR A 177 -13.96 4.40 7.26
C THR A 177 -13.37 5.33 6.19
N ASN A 178 -12.15 5.04 5.76
CA ASN A 178 -11.40 5.83 4.79
C ASN A 178 -11.57 5.17 3.43
N ALA A 179 -12.46 5.71 2.61
CA ALA A 179 -12.90 5.07 1.37
C ALA A 179 -12.72 5.99 0.16
N SER A 180 -12.65 5.37 -1.01
CA SER A 180 -12.59 6.05 -2.29
C SER A 180 -13.33 5.22 -3.33
N LEU A 181 -14.04 5.91 -4.22
CA LEU A 181 -14.84 5.31 -5.26
C LEU A 181 -14.60 6.05 -6.58
N ASN A 182 -14.10 5.31 -7.56
CA ASN A 182 -13.72 5.85 -8.86
C ASN A 182 -14.22 4.98 -10.01
N LEU A 183 -14.40 5.61 -11.17
CA LEU A 183 -14.72 4.95 -12.42
C LEU A 183 -13.44 4.83 -13.26
N GLU A 184 -13.03 3.60 -13.53
CA GLU A 184 -11.94 3.27 -14.44
C GLU A 184 -12.53 2.95 -15.82
N GLN A 185 -12.05 3.60 -16.87
CA GLN A 185 -12.64 3.47 -18.22
C GLN A 185 -12.06 2.31 -19.02
N ASN A 186 -10.78 1.96 -18.79
CA ASN A 186 -10.01 1.10 -19.69
C ASN A 186 -9.17 0.06 -18.91
N HIS A 187 -9.78 -0.66 -17.98
CA HIS A 187 -9.10 -1.76 -17.31
C HIS A 187 -8.87 -2.93 -18.31
N PRO A 188 -7.66 -3.51 -18.43
CA PRO A 188 -7.36 -4.52 -19.45
C PRO A 188 -8.29 -5.74 -19.47
N GLU A 189 -8.72 -6.20 -18.29
CA GLU A 189 -9.55 -7.40 -18.15
C GLU A 189 -11.03 -7.09 -17.88
N LEU A 190 -11.33 -5.95 -17.25
CA LEU A 190 -12.69 -5.61 -16.78
C LEU A 190 -13.40 -4.62 -17.71
N GLY A 191 -12.64 -3.97 -18.61
CA GLY A 191 -13.10 -2.83 -19.39
C GLY A 191 -13.42 -1.65 -18.47
N LYS A 192 -14.65 -1.12 -18.60
CA LYS A 192 -15.15 -0.08 -17.71
C LYS A 192 -15.55 -0.70 -16.37
N SER A 193 -15.01 -0.18 -15.27
CA SER A 193 -15.22 -0.75 -13.94
C SER A 193 -15.22 0.31 -12.85
N TRP A 194 -15.99 0.06 -11.79
CA TRP A 194 -15.85 0.79 -10.55
C TRP A 194 -14.71 0.21 -9.72
N VAL A 195 -13.96 1.10 -9.08
CA VAL A 195 -12.84 0.76 -8.21
C VAL A 195 -13.13 1.36 -6.84
N VAL A 196 -13.26 0.48 -5.86
CA VAL A 196 -13.39 0.82 -4.45
C VAL A 196 -12.10 0.51 -3.76
N HIS A 197 -11.61 1.47 -2.98
CA HIS A 197 -10.40 1.30 -2.21
C HIS A 197 -10.62 1.85 -0.82
N THR A 198 -10.43 0.99 0.18
CA THR A 198 -10.60 1.29 1.59
C THR A 198 -9.31 1.04 2.35
N GLU A 199 -9.01 1.91 3.31
CA GLU A 199 -7.75 1.87 4.06
C GLU A 199 -8.05 1.87 5.57
N ASP A 200 -7.43 0.95 6.30
CA ASP A 200 -7.46 0.92 7.77
C ASP A 200 -6.07 1.31 8.27
N VAL A 201 -5.99 2.43 8.99
CA VAL A 201 -4.72 3.04 9.41
C VAL A 201 -4.76 3.26 10.91
N GLY A 202 -3.99 2.45 11.61
CA GLY A 202 -3.76 2.56 13.04
C GLY A 202 -2.84 3.73 13.37
N SER A 203 -3.22 4.51 14.36
CA SER A 203 -2.30 5.42 15.04
C SER A 203 -1.65 4.71 16.22
N ARG A 204 -0.58 5.30 16.77
CA ARG A 204 0.05 4.80 17.99
C ARG A 204 -0.96 4.63 19.14
N PRO A 205 -0.78 3.63 20.01
CA PRO A 205 0.39 2.74 20.14
C PRO A 205 0.41 1.54 19.20
N ASP A 206 -0.62 1.34 18.37
CA ASP A 206 -0.75 0.17 17.48
C ASP A 206 -0.79 0.58 16.00
N PRO A 207 0.33 1.13 15.45
CA PRO A 207 0.37 1.56 14.06
C PRO A 207 0.26 0.37 13.11
N HIS A 208 -0.79 0.39 12.30
CA HIS A 208 -1.01 -0.54 11.20
C HIS A 208 -1.50 0.20 9.96
N HIS A 209 -1.40 -0.43 8.81
CA HIS A 209 -1.87 0.06 7.53
C HIS A 209 -2.27 -1.13 6.66
N HIS A 210 -3.57 -1.31 6.52
CA HIS A 210 -4.19 -2.36 5.71
C HIS A 210 -5.05 -1.75 4.62
N VAL A 211 -5.11 -2.41 3.48
CA VAL A 211 -5.87 -1.94 2.33
C VAL A 211 -6.76 -3.05 1.81
N LEU A 212 -8.02 -2.75 1.54
CA LEU A 212 -8.91 -3.59 0.76
C LEU A 212 -9.30 -2.84 -0.52
N THR A 213 -9.06 -3.46 -1.67
CA THR A 213 -9.51 -2.97 -2.96
C THR A 213 -10.49 -3.95 -3.57
N VAL A 214 -11.60 -3.45 -4.09
CA VAL A 214 -12.59 -4.20 -4.87
C VAL A 214 -12.81 -3.50 -6.20
N ARG A 215 -12.76 -4.25 -7.30
CA ARG A 215 -13.18 -3.80 -8.62
C ARG A 215 -14.41 -4.57 -9.09
N ALA A 216 -15.32 -3.88 -9.75
CA ALA A 216 -16.48 -4.47 -10.39
C ALA A 216 -16.67 -3.90 -11.79
N SER A 217 -16.73 -4.76 -12.80
CA SER A 217 -17.10 -4.37 -14.17
C SER A 217 -18.51 -3.78 -14.19
N THR A 218 -18.75 -2.82 -15.07
CA THR A 218 -20.12 -2.30 -15.32
C THR A 218 -21.08 -3.35 -15.88
N SER A 219 -20.57 -4.52 -16.29
CA SER A 219 -21.36 -5.68 -16.74
C SER A 219 -21.85 -6.59 -15.60
N VAL A 220 -21.50 -6.29 -14.34
CA VAL A 220 -21.93 -7.07 -13.17
C VAL A 220 -23.45 -6.97 -12.97
N VAL A 221 -24.09 -8.11 -12.80
CA VAL A 221 -25.48 -8.26 -12.35
C VAL A 221 -25.55 -8.27 -10.83
N LEU A 222 -26.39 -7.39 -10.26
CA LEU A 222 -26.67 -7.30 -8.83
C LEU A 222 -27.26 -8.59 -8.26
N ASN A 223 -26.98 -8.86 -6.98
CA ASN A 223 -27.42 -10.03 -6.21
C ASN A 223 -26.97 -11.38 -6.77
N LYS A 224 -26.12 -11.40 -7.80
CA LYS A 224 -25.40 -12.59 -8.24
C LYS A 224 -24.08 -12.70 -7.47
N THR A 225 -23.76 -13.92 -7.04
CA THR A 225 -22.45 -14.24 -6.47
C THR A 225 -21.47 -14.59 -7.58
N TYR A 226 -20.28 -13.99 -7.52
CA TYR A 226 -19.17 -14.22 -8.44
C TYR A 226 -18.01 -14.86 -7.68
N ASN A 227 -17.31 -15.78 -8.34
CA ASN A 227 -16.10 -16.41 -7.83
C ASN A 227 -14.90 -15.54 -8.16
N LEU A 228 -14.20 -15.03 -7.15
CA LEU A 228 -13.11 -14.06 -7.31
C LEU A 228 -11.92 -14.60 -8.12
N ALA A 229 -11.72 -15.92 -8.16
CA ALA A 229 -10.63 -16.56 -8.90
C ALA A 229 -11.01 -16.99 -10.33
N ALA A 230 -12.31 -17.10 -10.64
CA ALA A 230 -12.78 -17.62 -11.93
C ALA A 230 -13.48 -16.55 -12.78
N ASP A 231 -14.15 -15.59 -12.14
CA ASP A 231 -14.90 -14.51 -12.77
C ASP A 231 -14.08 -13.20 -12.77
N THR A 232 -12.77 -13.28 -13.09
CA THR A 232 -11.84 -12.13 -13.02
C THR A 232 -12.13 -11.04 -14.05
N ASP A 233 -12.95 -11.35 -15.07
CA ASP A 233 -13.49 -10.41 -16.05
C ASP A 233 -14.75 -9.66 -15.54
N LYS A 234 -15.25 -10.03 -14.35
CA LYS A 234 -16.40 -9.37 -13.69
C LYS A 234 -16.00 -8.65 -12.43
N VAL A 235 -15.21 -9.31 -11.58
CA VAL A 235 -14.88 -8.82 -10.25
C VAL A 235 -13.44 -9.14 -9.90
N GLN A 236 -12.81 -8.24 -9.17
CA GLN A 236 -11.48 -8.46 -8.60
C GLN A 236 -11.45 -7.93 -7.17
N ALA A 237 -10.66 -8.57 -6.31
CA ALA A 237 -10.39 -8.09 -4.97
C ALA A 237 -8.91 -8.21 -4.66
N LEU A 238 -8.42 -7.37 -3.76
CA LEU A 238 -7.06 -7.41 -3.25
C LEU A 238 -7.07 -6.94 -1.80
N PHE A 239 -6.46 -7.73 -0.92
CA PHE A 239 -6.09 -7.27 0.42
C PHE A 239 -4.58 -7.03 0.46
N VAL A 240 -4.13 -5.93 1.05
CA VAL A 240 -2.70 -5.62 1.18
C VAL A 240 -2.39 -5.29 2.63
N MET A 241 -1.38 -5.95 3.17
CA MET A 241 -0.73 -5.49 4.39
C MET A 241 0.47 -4.61 4.05
N LEU A 242 0.58 -3.47 4.72
CA LEU A 242 1.68 -2.53 4.57
C LEU A 242 2.54 -2.40 5.85
N ASP A 243 2.30 -3.27 6.84
CA ASP A 243 2.98 -3.29 8.15
C ASP A 243 4.26 -4.11 8.11
N GLY A 244 5.44 -3.48 8.18
CA GLY A 244 6.72 -4.20 8.25
C GLY A 244 7.10 -4.97 6.97
N ARG A 245 6.17 -5.11 6.03
CA ARG A 245 6.34 -5.63 4.66
C ARG A 245 5.18 -5.14 3.78
N ILE A 246 5.33 -5.18 2.46
CA ILE A 246 4.23 -5.04 1.50
C ILE A 246 3.89 -6.44 1.00
N ASP A 247 2.78 -6.99 1.49
CA ASP A 247 2.27 -8.31 1.12
C ASP A 247 0.89 -8.15 0.46
N PRO A 248 0.81 -8.20 -0.88
CA PRO A 248 -0.47 -8.23 -1.60
C PRO A 248 -1.03 -9.66 -1.61
N PHE A 249 -2.24 -9.84 -1.08
CA PHE A 249 -2.95 -11.12 -1.05
C PHE A 249 -4.02 -11.16 -2.13
N ARG A 250 -3.71 -11.83 -3.25
CA ARG A 250 -4.62 -11.98 -4.40
C ARG A 250 -5.53 -13.20 -4.20
N PRO A 251 -6.83 -13.12 -4.47
CA PRO A 251 -7.75 -14.23 -4.31
C PRO A 251 -7.30 -15.47 -5.09
N LYS A 252 -7.10 -16.59 -4.38
CA LYS A 252 -6.94 -17.93 -4.95
C LYS A 252 -8.28 -18.67 -5.01
N SER A 253 -9.16 -18.37 -4.07
CA SER A 253 -10.54 -18.87 -3.99
C SER A 253 -11.37 -17.87 -3.20
N GLY A 254 -12.68 -17.90 -3.37
CA GLY A 254 -13.58 -17.01 -2.66
C GLY A 254 -14.66 -16.43 -3.56
N GLN A 255 -15.50 -15.61 -2.97
CA GLN A 255 -16.69 -15.10 -3.62
C GLN A 255 -17.00 -13.68 -3.16
N ILE A 256 -17.70 -12.96 -4.04
CA ILE A 256 -18.24 -11.63 -3.79
C ILE A 256 -19.67 -11.54 -4.32
N THR A 257 -20.54 -10.85 -3.60
CA THR A 257 -21.92 -10.55 -4.03
C THR A 257 -22.16 -9.06 -3.88
N LEU A 258 -22.56 -8.39 -4.95
CA LEU A 258 -22.84 -6.95 -4.96
C LEU A 258 -24.35 -6.70 -4.89
N THR A 259 -24.80 -5.88 -3.94
CA THR A 259 -26.22 -5.56 -3.73
C THR A 259 -26.60 -4.16 -4.21
N SER A 260 -25.62 -3.28 -4.37
CA SER A 260 -25.76 -1.95 -4.96
C SER A 260 -24.56 -1.63 -5.84
N LEU A 261 -24.78 -0.88 -6.91
CA LEU A 261 -23.75 -0.35 -7.80
C LEU A 261 -24.01 1.13 -8.08
N PRO A 262 -22.97 1.96 -8.22
CA PRO A 262 -23.13 3.38 -8.54
C PRO A 262 -23.51 3.58 -10.02
N ASP A 263 -23.71 4.82 -10.43
CA ASP A 263 -23.93 5.16 -11.82
C ASP A 263 -22.73 4.73 -12.70
N PRO A 264 -22.98 4.04 -13.83
CA PRO A 264 -21.93 3.49 -14.68
C PRO A 264 -21.18 4.54 -15.50
N GLU A 265 -21.65 5.79 -15.58
CA GLU A 265 -21.02 6.90 -16.30
C GLU A 265 -20.27 7.86 -15.39
N THR A 266 -20.66 7.99 -14.11
CA THR A 266 -20.09 9.00 -13.20
C THR A 266 -19.46 8.44 -11.92
N ALA A 267 -19.74 7.19 -11.56
CA ALA A 267 -19.46 6.60 -10.23
C ALA A 267 -20.15 7.30 -9.04
N GLU A 268 -21.14 8.17 -9.30
CA GLU A 268 -21.98 8.75 -8.24
C GLU A 268 -22.92 7.68 -7.67
N GLY A 269 -23.17 7.73 -6.36
CA GLY A 269 -24.03 6.78 -5.66
C GLY A 269 -23.25 5.67 -4.95
N LYS A 270 -23.98 4.57 -4.64
CA LYS A 270 -23.53 3.60 -3.64
C LYS A 270 -23.12 2.26 -4.24
N ILE A 271 -21.99 1.75 -3.80
CA ILE A 271 -21.57 0.35 -3.99
C ILE A 271 -21.62 -0.41 -2.67
N GLU A 272 -22.31 -1.55 -2.69
CA GLU A 272 -22.43 -2.45 -1.55
C GLU A 272 -22.06 -3.87 -1.95
N ALA A 273 -21.24 -4.52 -1.14
CA ALA A 273 -20.86 -5.89 -1.38
C ALA A 273 -20.64 -6.67 -0.09
N THR A 274 -20.84 -7.98 -0.16
CA THR A 274 -20.29 -8.95 0.79
C THR A 274 -19.24 -9.79 0.10
N LEU A 275 -18.13 -10.09 0.78
CA LEU A 275 -17.04 -10.88 0.22
C LEU A 275 -16.35 -11.76 1.25
N SER A 276 -15.79 -12.86 0.77
CA SER A 276 -14.93 -13.74 1.54
C SER A 276 -13.97 -14.45 0.60
N PHE A 277 -12.68 -14.50 0.91
CA PHE A 277 -11.69 -15.14 0.07
C PHE A 277 -10.46 -15.60 0.82
N THR A 278 -9.78 -16.58 0.24
CA THR A 278 -8.43 -16.97 0.62
C THR A 278 -7.47 -16.33 -0.38
N GLY A 279 -6.63 -15.42 0.12
CA GLY A 279 -5.61 -14.73 -0.66
C GLY A 279 -4.25 -15.39 -0.54
N ILE A 280 -3.44 -15.30 -1.59
CA ILE A 280 -2.04 -15.74 -1.58
C ILE A 280 -1.12 -14.58 -1.97
N SER A 281 -0.03 -14.41 -1.23
CA SER A 281 1.02 -13.46 -1.56
C SER A 281 2.06 -14.04 -2.52
N ASP A 282 2.87 -13.18 -3.13
CA ASP A 282 3.97 -13.61 -4.02
C ASP A 282 5.01 -14.48 -3.29
N GLY A 283 5.08 -14.38 -1.96
CA GLY A 283 5.91 -15.24 -1.11
C GLY A 283 5.27 -16.58 -0.76
N GLY A 284 4.08 -16.89 -1.27
CA GLY A 284 3.32 -18.11 -0.97
C GLY A 284 2.57 -18.08 0.37
N ILE A 285 2.53 -16.93 1.04
CA ILE A 285 1.86 -16.76 2.34
C ILE A 285 0.36 -16.65 2.12
N THR A 286 -0.42 -17.30 2.97
CA THR A 286 -1.88 -17.34 2.83
C THR A 286 -2.55 -16.41 3.85
N ALA A 287 -3.58 -15.70 3.40
CA ALA A 287 -4.48 -14.92 4.25
C ALA A 287 -5.94 -15.36 4.01
N GLU A 288 -6.71 -15.52 5.09
CA GLU A 288 -8.14 -15.73 5.03
C GLU A 288 -8.87 -14.43 5.38
N ILE A 289 -9.67 -13.94 4.43
CA ILE A 289 -10.51 -12.75 4.57
C ILE A 289 -11.95 -13.25 4.62
N SER A 290 -12.62 -13.11 5.76
CA SER A 290 -13.98 -13.63 5.97
C SER A 290 -14.91 -12.54 6.52
N ASN A 291 -16.21 -12.78 6.40
CA ASN A 291 -17.26 -11.84 6.84
C ASN A 291 -17.07 -10.41 6.29
N GLY A 292 -16.54 -10.29 5.07
CA GLY A 292 -16.25 -9.02 4.43
C GLY A 292 -17.54 -8.30 4.07
N ILE A 293 -17.65 -7.04 4.49
CA ILE A 293 -18.75 -6.12 4.16
C ILE A 293 -18.13 -4.83 3.63
N LEU A 294 -18.64 -4.36 2.49
CA LEU A 294 -18.26 -3.11 1.86
C LEU A 294 -19.52 -2.28 1.63
N SER A 295 -19.50 -1.02 2.04
CA SER A 295 -20.58 -0.06 1.79
C SER A 295 -19.98 1.32 1.62
N VAL A 296 -19.79 1.76 0.38
CA VAL A 296 -19.15 3.03 0.02
C VAL A 296 -20.05 3.83 -0.91
N GLU A 297 -20.12 5.14 -0.69
CA GLU A 297 -20.97 6.07 -1.43
C GLU A 297 -20.21 7.34 -1.77
N LYS A 298 -20.35 7.77 -3.02
CA LYS A 298 -19.80 9.01 -3.54
C LYS A 298 -20.91 10.03 -3.77
#